data_AF-A0A9D5GX25-F1
#
_entry.id   AF-A0A9D5GX25-F1
#
_cell.length_a   1.000
_cell.length_b   1.000
_cell.length_c   1.000
_cell.angle_alpha   90.00
_cell.angle_beta   90.00
_cell.angle_gamma   90.00
#
_symmetry.space_group_name_H-M   'P 1'
#
loop_
_entity.id
_entity.type
_entity.pdbx_description
1 polymer ?
#
loop_
_entity_poly.entity_id
_entity_poly.type
_entity_poly.pdbx_seq_one_letter_code
_entity_poly.pdbx_strand_id
1 'polypeptide(L)'
;GADLNAGLTFGGVGSGTTVNYVQVHNSSGDGIRFRGGRASANYLVLTGNAAGQLGVDEGYEGTVEYMVGAQGGGDSSDNGDNGIKVSDESYLQLYNFTLLSADSTQGSGIRVNTGANPWFYNGVVVHGNTCLDYEQTAGDGRPGYLPGSDPLFSSVLFDCPDLVTTDTDNGDDPDTGRAAVEAPNGNNNGNNVVASNTLDGFIPGALERGVVAAFINYIGAFNPEEETNADNWAAGWTRDLLPEPVCPAGTEDAGYDIDGEDVCYRQQ
;
A
#
# COMPACT_ATOMS: atom_id res chain seq x y z
N GLY A 1 -15.30 -9.15 -13.75
CA GLY A 1 -14.59 -9.02 -15.03
C GLY A 1 -13.13 -8.71 -14.81
N ALA A 2 -12.83 -7.57 -14.15
CA ALA A 2 -11.49 -7.16 -13.77
C ALA A 2 -10.91 -7.91 -12.55
N ASP A 3 -11.78 -8.39 -11.66
CA ASP A 3 -11.43 -9.03 -10.37
C ASP A 3 -10.71 -10.40 -10.49
N LEU A 4 -10.27 -10.83 -11.69
CA LEU A 4 -9.51 -12.08 -11.91
C LEU A 4 -8.11 -11.85 -12.54
N ASN A 5 -7.83 -10.66 -13.07
CA ASN A 5 -6.58 -10.38 -13.76
C ASN A 5 -5.64 -9.59 -12.84
N ALA A 6 -4.37 -9.95 -12.81
CA ALA A 6 -3.32 -9.19 -12.15
C ALA A 6 -2.08 -9.14 -13.05
N GLY A 7 -1.27 -8.08 -12.93
CA GLY A 7 -0.04 -7.93 -13.72
C GLY A 7 0.98 -9.01 -13.35
N LEU A 8 1.03 -9.39 -12.06
CA LEU A 8 1.79 -10.53 -11.58
C LEU A 8 0.98 -11.33 -10.54
N THR A 9 0.85 -12.64 -10.74
CA THR A 9 0.17 -13.54 -9.81
C THR A 9 1.13 -14.56 -9.23
N PHE A 10 1.13 -14.70 -7.89
CA PHE A 10 1.82 -15.77 -7.18
C PHE A 10 0.80 -16.81 -6.70
N GLY A 11 0.71 -17.95 -7.38
CA GLY A 11 -0.20 -19.03 -7.02
C GLY A 11 0.48 -20.11 -6.17
N GLY A 12 0.19 -20.16 -4.87
CA GLY A 12 0.67 -21.21 -3.96
C GLY A 12 2.19 -21.22 -3.75
N VAL A 13 2.85 -20.08 -3.89
CA VAL A 13 4.32 -19.98 -3.85
C VAL A 13 4.83 -20.11 -2.41
N GLY A 14 5.77 -21.02 -2.18
CA GLY A 14 6.29 -21.34 -0.86
C GLY A 14 7.26 -20.30 -0.27
N SER A 15 7.41 -20.33 1.06
CA SER A 15 8.23 -19.39 1.84
C SER A 15 9.74 -19.44 1.61
N GLY A 16 10.24 -20.41 0.82
CA GLY A 16 11.62 -20.42 0.35
C GLY A 16 11.89 -19.46 -0.81
N THR A 17 10.85 -18.79 -1.32
CA THR A 17 10.93 -17.84 -2.43
C THR A 17 11.13 -16.43 -1.90
N THR A 18 12.08 -15.71 -2.48
CA THR A 18 12.29 -14.30 -2.22
C THR A 18 11.81 -13.49 -3.41
N VAL A 19 10.94 -12.51 -3.17
CA VAL A 19 10.46 -11.56 -4.18
C VAL A 19 10.94 -10.19 -3.75
N ASN A 20 11.91 -9.59 -4.46
CA ASN A 20 12.43 -8.27 -4.10
C ASN A 20 12.48 -7.38 -5.34
N TYR A 21 12.26 -6.07 -5.17
CA TYR A 21 12.39 -5.06 -6.22
C TYR A 21 11.52 -5.39 -7.45
N VAL A 22 10.20 -5.39 -7.22
CA VAL A 22 9.23 -5.68 -8.28
C VAL A 22 8.34 -4.46 -8.48
N GLN A 23 8.27 -4.00 -9.73
CA GLN A 23 7.32 -3.00 -10.16
C GLN A 23 6.24 -3.64 -11.04
N VAL A 24 4.98 -3.34 -10.75
CA VAL A 24 3.88 -3.53 -11.69
C VAL A 24 3.21 -2.18 -11.94
N HIS A 25 3.20 -1.78 -13.20
CA HIS A 25 2.72 -0.48 -13.64
C HIS A 25 1.64 -0.64 -14.71
N ASN A 26 0.52 0.08 -14.56
CA ASN A 26 -0.62 0.11 -15.49
C ASN A 26 -1.19 -1.28 -15.85
N SER A 27 -1.31 -2.16 -14.86
CA SER A 27 -2.05 -3.42 -15.03
C SER A 27 -3.53 -3.15 -15.27
N SER A 28 -4.14 -3.92 -16.18
CA SER A 28 -5.60 -3.90 -16.41
C SER A 28 -6.43 -4.53 -15.28
N GLY A 29 -5.78 -5.02 -14.22
CA GLY A 29 -6.42 -5.49 -12.99
C GLY A 29 -5.56 -5.15 -11.79
N ASP A 30 -5.31 -6.07 -10.88
CA ASP A 30 -4.41 -5.79 -9.75
C ASP A 30 -2.97 -5.61 -10.22
N GLY A 31 -2.16 -4.88 -9.47
CA GLY A 31 -0.71 -4.86 -9.65
C GLY A 31 -0.13 -6.25 -9.38
N ILE A 32 -0.10 -6.63 -8.10
CA ILE A 32 0.28 -7.97 -7.66
C ILE A 32 -0.90 -8.67 -7.01
N ARG A 33 -1.05 -9.97 -7.28
CA ARG A 33 -1.98 -10.82 -6.56
C ARG A 33 -1.29 -12.06 -5.98
N PHE A 34 -1.37 -12.23 -4.67
CA PHE A 34 -0.99 -13.47 -3.99
C PHE A 34 -2.23 -14.36 -3.81
N ARG A 35 -2.16 -15.60 -4.31
CA ARG A 35 -3.22 -16.59 -4.22
C ARG A 35 -2.70 -17.83 -3.50
N GLY A 36 -2.93 -17.92 -2.21
CA GLY A 36 -2.35 -18.95 -1.36
C GLY A 36 -0.81 -18.92 -1.29
N GLY A 37 -0.24 -19.81 -0.49
CA GLY A 37 1.21 -19.88 -0.27
C GLY A 37 1.71 -18.91 0.81
N ARG A 38 3.04 -18.76 0.89
CA ARG A 38 3.72 -18.08 2.01
C ARG A 38 4.97 -17.32 1.55
N ALA A 39 5.06 -16.95 0.28
CA ALA A 39 6.19 -16.19 -0.24
C ALA A 39 6.24 -14.80 0.38
N SER A 40 7.41 -14.38 0.86
CA SER A 40 7.61 -13.01 1.35
C SER A 40 8.10 -12.11 0.22
N ALA A 41 7.67 -10.85 0.23
CA ALA A 41 8.03 -9.87 -0.78
C ALA A 41 8.49 -8.55 -0.18
N ASN A 42 9.53 -7.93 -0.73
CA ASN A 42 10.00 -6.63 -0.28
C ASN A 42 10.22 -5.66 -1.44
N TYR A 43 10.12 -4.36 -1.17
CA TYR A 43 10.41 -3.31 -2.16
C TYR A 43 9.50 -3.44 -3.40
N LEU A 44 8.21 -3.25 -3.18
CA LEU A 44 7.17 -3.35 -4.20
C LEU A 44 6.69 -1.98 -4.63
N VAL A 45 6.58 -1.78 -5.95
CA VAL A 45 6.03 -0.55 -6.54
C VAL A 45 4.86 -0.90 -7.44
N LEU A 46 3.66 -0.54 -7.02
CA LEU A 46 2.41 -0.88 -7.68
C LEU A 46 1.71 0.43 -8.04
N THR A 47 1.64 0.74 -9.34
CA THR A 47 1.23 2.07 -9.81
C THR A 47 0.26 1.99 -10.97
N GLY A 48 -0.81 2.79 -10.95
CA GLY A 48 -1.76 2.93 -12.06
C GLY A 48 -2.55 1.67 -12.41
N ASN A 49 -2.63 0.71 -11.49
CA ASN A 49 -3.34 -0.56 -11.70
C ASN A 49 -4.86 -0.37 -11.60
N ALA A 50 -5.61 -0.99 -12.51
CA ALA A 50 -7.02 -0.66 -12.78
C ALA A 50 -8.07 -1.39 -11.93
N ALA A 51 -7.69 -2.32 -11.04
CA ALA A 51 -8.60 -2.93 -10.06
C ALA A 51 -8.14 -2.75 -8.59
N GLY A 52 -6.84 -2.52 -8.38
CA GLY A 52 -6.22 -2.45 -7.07
C GLY A 52 -4.71 -2.58 -7.15
N GLN A 53 -4.00 -2.22 -6.09
CA GLN A 53 -2.53 -2.33 -6.09
C GLN A 53 -2.12 -3.74 -5.68
N LEU A 54 -2.63 -4.22 -4.54
CA LEU A 54 -2.32 -5.53 -3.99
C LEU A 54 -3.59 -6.32 -3.67
N GLY A 55 -3.74 -7.49 -4.29
CA GLY A 55 -4.75 -8.49 -3.95
C GLY A 55 -4.16 -9.68 -3.21
N VAL A 56 -4.86 -10.17 -2.20
CA VAL A 56 -4.48 -11.37 -1.45
C VAL A 56 -5.71 -12.25 -1.22
N ASP A 57 -5.66 -13.50 -1.69
CA ASP A 57 -6.74 -14.47 -1.56
C ASP A 57 -6.22 -15.91 -1.42
N GLU A 58 -7.14 -16.88 -1.40
CA GLU A 58 -6.88 -18.33 -1.34
C GLU A 58 -5.97 -18.78 -0.16
N GLY A 59 -6.14 -18.16 1.00
CA GLY A 59 -5.43 -18.54 2.23
C GLY A 59 -3.93 -18.23 2.21
N TYR A 60 -3.52 -17.13 1.57
CA TYR A 60 -2.12 -16.70 1.61
C TYR A 60 -1.71 -16.29 3.03
N GLU A 61 -0.54 -16.75 3.48
CA GLU A 61 0.03 -16.43 4.79
C GLU A 61 1.49 -15.98 4.65
N GLY A 62 1.69 -14.74 4.23
CA GLY A 62 3.03 -14.20 4.01
C GLY A 62 3.19 -12.74 4.42
N THR A 63 4.40 -12.23 4.18
CA THR A 63 4.83 -10.90 4.64
C THR A 63 5.23 -10.04 3.46
N VAL A 64 4.79 -8.79 3.47
CA VAL A 64 5.24 -7.75 2.57
C VAL A 64 5.86 -6.61 3.37
N GLU A 65 7.03 -6.10 2.95
CA GLU A 65 7.69 -4.95 3.57
C GLU A 65 8.16 -3.95 2.51
N TYR A 66 8.04 -2.65 2.75
CA TYR A 66 8.38 -1.58 1.79
C TYR A 66 7.55 -1.67 0.52
N MET A 67 6.32 -1.17 0.60
CA MET A 67 5.38 -1.18 -0.53
C MET A 67 4.86 0.22 -0.81
N VAL A 68 4.97 0.63 -2.07
CA VAL A 68 4.27 1.81 -2.60
C VAL A 68 3.14 1.34 -3.49
N GLY A 69 1.92 1.78 -3.17
CA GLY A 69 0.75 1.67 -4.02
C GLY A 69 0.26 3.06 -4.40
N ALA A 70 0.14 3.37 -5.68
CA ALA A 70 -0.40 4.66 -6.09
C ALA A 70 -1.33 4.54 -7.29
N GLN A 71 -2.46 5.26 -7.28
CA GLN A 71 -3.18 5.48 -8.52
C GLN A 71 -2.47 6.55 -9.36
N GLY A 72 -2.27 6.26 -10.64
CA GLY A 72 -1.59 7.18 -11.55
C GLY A 72 -2.49 8.37 -11.90
N GLY A 73 -1.91 9.57 -12.02
CA GLY A 73 -2.58 10.77 -12.52
C GLY A 73 -2.91 10.76 -14.03
N GLY A 74 -3.08 9.58 -14.62
CA GLY A 74 -3.27 9.38 -16.05
C GLY A 74 -4.09 8.12 -16.35
N ASP A 75 -5.34 8.34 -16.74
CA ASP A 75 -6.22 7.41 -17.48
C ASP A 75 -6.54 6.01 -16.90
N SER A 76 -6.24 5.71 -15.62
CA SER A 76 -6.88 4.58 -14.91
C SER A 76 -8.28 5.01 -14.43
N SER A 77 -9.17 5.17 -15.39
CA SER A 77 -10.59 5.42 -15.13
C SER A 77 -11.23 4.21 -14.42
N ASP A 78 -11.52 4.41 -13.14
CA ASP A 78 -12.88 4.24 -12.61
C ASP A 78 -13.45 2.81 -12.50
N ASN A 79 -12.67 1.83 -12.03
CA ASN A 79 -13.15 0.44 -11.85
C ASN A 79 -13.13 -0.09 -10.39
N GLY A 80 -13.74 0.64 -9.46
CA GLY A 80 -14.14 0.06 -8.15
C GLY A 80 -12.96 -0.37 -7.26
N ASP A 81 -11.88 0.41 -7.30
CA ASP A 81 -10.54 0.03 -6.84
C ASP A 81 -10.38 -0.04 -5.33
N ASN A 82 -9.95 -1.19 -4.82
CA ASN A 82 -9.40 -1.25 -3.48
C ASN A 82 -7.87 -1.17 -3.57
N GLY A 83 -7.24 -0.18 -2.93
CA GLY A 83 -5.78 -0.06 -2.92
C GLY A 83 -5.13 -1.38 -2.49
N ILE A 84 -5.64 -1.98 -1.42
CA ILE A 84 -5.34 -3.35 -0.99
C ILE A 84 -6.64 -4.09 -0.76
N LYS A 85 -6.74 -5.35 -1.22
CA LYS A 85 -7.85 -6.25 -0.94
C LYS A 85 -7.35 -7.56 -0.35
N VAL A 86 -7.90 -7.96 0.79
CA VAL A 86 -7.58 -9.24 1.45
C VAL A 86 -8.85 -10.05 1.66
N SER A 87 -8.87 -11.28 1.18
CA SER A 87 -10.04 -12.19 1.23
C SER A 87 -9.66 -13.65 1.48
N ASP A 88 -10.66 -14.52 1.54
CA ASP A 88 -10.54 -15.99 1.56
C ASP A 88 -9.57 -16.49 2.64
N GLU A 89 -9.84 -16.12 3.89
CA GLU A 89 -9.09 -16.56 5.08
C GLU A 89 -7.58 -16.27 5.03
N SER A 90 -7.17 -15.27 4.24
CA SER A 90 -5.76 -14.91 4.09
C SER A 90 -5.26 -14.07 5.28
N TYR A 91 -3.98 -14.28 5.60
CA TYR A 91 -3.22 -13.61 6.65
C TYR A 91 -2.01 -12.88 6.06
N LEU A 92 -2.25 -11.67 5.53
CA LEU A 92 -1.19 -10.77 5.06
C LEU A 92 -0.60 -10.01 6.25
N GLN A 93 0.73 -10.02 6.40
CA GLN A 93 1.41 -9.05 7.26
C GLN A 93 2.10 -8.02 6.38
N LEU A 94 1.65 -6.76 6.44
CA LEU A 94 2.21 -5.66 5.65
C LEU A 94 2.88 -4.63 6.57
N TYR A 95 4.15 -4.35 6.30
CA TYR A 95 4.98 -3.41 7.04
C TYR A 95 5.48 -2.30 6.13
N ASN A 96 5.57 -1.07 6.64
CA ASN A 96 6.21 0.08 5.98
C ASN A 96 5.65 0.30 4.56
N PHE A 97 4.45 0.86 4.48
CA PHE A 97 3.75 1.00 3.21
C PHE A 97 3.11 2.37 3.04
N THR A 98 2.99 2.82 1.79
CA THR A 98 2.31 4.06 1.43
C THR A 98 1.32 3.76 0.31
N LEU A 99 0.03 3.98 0.57
CA LEU A 99 -1.04 3.97 -0.43
C LEU A 99 -1.45 5.41 -0.73
N LEU A 100 -1.38 5.81 -2.00
CA LEU A 100 -1.72 7.15 -2.46
C LEU A 100 -2.71 7.09 -3.62
N SER A 101 -3.99 7.31 -3.31
CA SER A 101 -5.09 7.32 -4.28
C SER A 101 -6.06 8.47 -3.98
N ALA A 102 -5.51 9.68 -3.74
CA ALA A 102 -6.27 10.85 -3.30
C ALA A 102 -7.37 11.29 -4.30
N ASP A 103 -7.17 11.03 -5.59
CA ASP A 103 -8.13 11.38 -6.65
C ASP A 103 -9.14 10.26 -6.95
N SER A 104 -9.01 9.09 -6.29
CA SER A 104 -9.94 7.98 -6.48
C SER A 104 -11.24 8.20 -5.70
N THR A 105 -12.36 8.34 -6.41
CA THR A 105 -13.69 8.53 -5.82
C THR A 105 -14.48 7.24 -5.67
N GLN A 106 -13.92 6.10 -6.07
CA GLN A 106 -14.56 4.78 -5.99
C GLN A 106 -13.71 3.82 -5.16
N GLY A 107 -14.34 2.82 -4.55
CA GLY A 107 -13.66 1.82 -3.73
C GLY A 107 -13.05 2.41 -2.45
N SER A 108 -12.00 1.76 -1.95
CA SER A 108 -11.40 2.07 -0.65
C SER A 108 -9.88 1.98 -0.66
N GLY A 109 -9.21 2.61 0.32
CA GLY A 109 -7.78 2.40 0.52
C GLY A 109 -7.46 0.92 0.80
N ILE A 110 -8.18 0.31 1.74
CA ILE A 110 -8.04 -1.08 2.15
C ILE A 110 -9.42 -1.71 2.26
N ARG A 111 -9.61 -2.86 1.61
CA ARG A 111 -10.78 -3.74 1.79
C ARG A 111 -10.39 -5.05 2.48
N VAL A 112 -11.11 -5.39 3.55
CA VAL A 112 -10.94 -6.64 4.30
C VAL A 112 -12.25 -7.42 4.27
N ASN A 113 -12.22 -8.57 3.59
CA ASN A 113 -13.38 -9.44 3.45
C ASN A 113 -13.48 -10.47 4.58
N THR A 114 -14.62 -11.15 4.64
CA THR A 114 -14.93 -12.23 5.57
C THR A 114 -13.79 -13.24 5.68
N GLY A 115 -13.44 -13.58 6.93
CA GLY A 115 -12.36 -14.50 7.28
C GLY A 115 -10.94 -13.97 7.09
N ALA A 116 -10.73 -12.89 6.33
CA ALA A 116 -9.41 -12.31 6.15
C ALA A 116 -8.91 -11.65 7.44
N ASN A 117 -7.65 -11.88 7.81
CA ASN A 117 -7.06 -11.36 9.03
C ASN A 117 -5.70 -10.69 8.78
N PRO A 118 -5.64 -9.63 7.96
CA PRO A 118 -4.39 -8.93 7.70
C PRO A 118 -3.94 -8.05 8.88
N TRP A 119 -2.63 -7.92 9.03
CA TRP A 119 -1.99 -7.01 9.96
C TRP A 119 -1.19 -5.95 9.21
N PHE A 120 -1.52 -4.68 9.46
CA PHE A 120 -0.91 -3.52 8.82
C PHE A 120 -0.11 -2.71 9.83
N TYR A 121 1.16 -2.45 9.51
CA TYR A 121 2.09 -1.71 10.36
C TYR A 121 2.78 -0.58 9.60
N ASN A 122 2.98 0.55 10.29
CA ASN A 122 3.76 1.69 9.78
C ASN A 122 3.30 2.16 8.40
N GLY A 123 2.00 2.35 8.28
CA GLY A 123 1.34 2.64 7.00
C GLY A 123 0.98 4.10 6.85
N VAL A 124 0.89 4.56 5.60
CA VAL A 124 0.15 5.77 5.23
C VAL A 124 -0.89 5.38 4.19
N VAL A 125 -2.16 5.71 4.45
CA VAL A 125 -3.27 5.44 3.54
C VAL A 125 -3.95 6.75 3.21
N VAL A 126 -3.86 7.15 1.95
CA VAL A 126 -4.54 8.32 1.40
C VAL A 126 -5.49 7.86 0.31
N HIS A 127 -6.78 8.18 0.44
CA HIS A 127 -7.79 7.79 -0.54
C HIS A 127 -8.87 8.86 -0.69
N GLY A 128 -9.33 9.11 -1.92
CA GLY A 128 -10.35 10.13 -2.23
C GLY A 128 -11.79 9.79 -1.84
N ASN A 129 -12.02 8.62 -1.25
CA ASN A 129 -13.34 8.14 -0.83
C ASN A 129 -13.31 7.67 0.65
N THR A 130 -13.17 6.37 0.88
CA THR A 130 -12.97 5.82 2.23
C THR A 130 -11.59 5.18 2.37
N CYS A 131 -11.04 5.23 3.57
CA CYS A 131 -9.77 4.56 3.89
C CYS A 131 -9.94 3.06 4.08
N LEU A 132 -11.04 2.64 4.71
CA LEU A 132 -11.29 1.25 5.08
C LEU A 132 -12.69 0.81 4.65
N ASP A 133 -12.73 -0.38 4.09
CA ASP A 133 -13.93 -1.15 3.82
C ASP A 133 -13.77 -2.51 4.50
N TYR A 134 -14.70 -2.87 5.36
CA TYR A 134 -14.53 -3.94 6.33
C TYR A 134 -15.80 -4.78 6.41
N GLU A 135 -15.73 -6.06 6.10
CA GLU A 135 -16.87 -6.95 6.21
C GLU A 135 -17.12 -7.40 7.66
N GLN A 136 -18.39 -7.56 8.02
CA GLN A 136 -18.87 -7.91 9.36
C GLN A 136 -18.15 -9.11 9.99
N THR A 137 -17.73 -10.07 9.17
CA THR A 137 -17.11 -11.32 9.60
C THR A 137 -15.63 -11.43 9.19
N ALA A 138 -14.96 -10.32 8.89
CA ALA A 138 -13.51 -10.32 8.74
C ALA A 138 -12.83 -10.75 10.06
N GLY A 139 -11.65 -11.37 9.96
CA GLY A 139 -10.95 -11.95 11.11
C GLY A 139 -11.44 -13.34 11.48
N ASP A 140 -11.96 -13.50 12.69
CA ASP A 140 -12.34 -14.80 13.26
C ASP A 140 -13.62 -15.43 12.65
N GLY A 141 -14.20 -14.79 11.63
CA GLY A 141 -15.41 -15.23 10.95
C GLY A 141 -16.69 -14.91 11.70
N ARG A 142 -16.67 -14.06 12.73
CA ARG A 142 -17.84 -13.70 13.54
C ARG A 142 -18.12 -12.20 13.49
N PRO A 143 -19.40 -11.80 13.62
CA PRO A 143 -19.75 -10.39 13.72
C PRO A 143 -19.09 -9.69 14.91
N GLY A 144 -18.55 -8.50 14.66
CA GLY A 144 -17.94 -7.63 15.66
C GLY A 144 -16.41 -7.66 15.62
N TYR A 145 -15.79 -6.91 16.53
CA TYR A 145 -14.33 -6.80 16.61
C TYR A 145 -13.78 -7.44 17.90
N LEU A 146 -12.82 -8.34 17.75
CA LEU A 146 -12.09 -9.03 18.80
C LEU A 146 -10.57 -8.79 18.69
N PRO A 147 -9.99 -7.94 19.57
CA PRO A 147 -8.55 -7.69 19.58
C PRO A 147 -7.71 -8.97 19.62
N GLY A 148 -6.75 -9.07 18.69
CA GLY A 148 -5.81 -10.20 18.59
C GLY A 148 -6.36 -11.43 17.87
N SER A 149 -7.64 -11.46 17.51
CA SER A 149 -8.22 -12.47 16.61
C SER A 149 -8.63 -11.89 15.27
N ASP A 150 -8.90 -10.58 15.22
CA ASP A 150 -9.31 -9.85 14.04
C ASP A 150 -8.20 -8.95 13.46
N PRO A 151 -8.39 -8.43 12.23
CA PRO A 151 -7.45 -7.54 11.56
C PRO A 151 -6.90 -6.43 12.46
N LEU A 152 -5.62 -6.13 12.27
CA LEU A 152 -4.89 -5.19 13.10
C LEU A 152 -4.32 -4.05 12.25
N PHE A 153 -4.51 -2.83 12.72
CA PHE A 153 -3.81 -1.64 12.23
C PHE A 153 -2.97 -1.09 13.37
N SER A 154 -1.69 -0.83 13.15
CA SER A 154 -0.84 -0.23 14.15
C SER A 154 0.19 0.71 13.54
N SER A 155 0.17 1.97 13.99
CA SER A 155 0.99 3.05 13.43
C SER A 155 0.64 3.34 11.97
N VAL A 156 -0.67 3.40 11.68
CA VAL A 156 -1.17 3.74 10.34
C VAL A 156 -1.81 5.13 10.37
N LEU A 157 -1.36 6.01 9.48
CA LEU A 157 -2.00 7.28 9.20
C LEU A 157 -3.07 7.09 8.11
N PHE A 158 -4.27 7.57 8.37
CA PHE A 158 -5.42 7.54 7.47
C PHE A 158 -5.83 8.96 7.10
N ASP A 159 -5.79 9.28 5.81
CA ASP A 159 -6.26 10.54 5.24
C ASP A 159 -7.28 10.26 4.13
N CYS A 160 -8.55 10.29 4.52
CA CYS A 160 -9.67 10.06 3.62
C CYS A 160 -10.87 10.93 4.06
N PRO A 161 -11.77 11.30 3.13
CA PRO A 161 -13.04 11.93 3.47
C PRO A 161 -13.79 11.18 4.58
N ASP A 162 -13.87 9.85 4.46
CA ASP A 162 -14.40 8.97 5.49
C ASP A 162 -13.36 7.93 5.90
N LEU A 163 -13.23 7.65 7.20
CA LEU A 163 -12.32 6.60 7.68
C LEU A 163 -12.78 5.21 7.23
N VAL A 164 -14.08 4.96 7.32
CA VAL A 164 -14.72 3.69 6.98
C VAL A 164 -15.83 3.93 5.97
N THR A 165 -16.14 2.94 5.15
CA THR A 165 -17.22 3.01 4.17
C THR A 165 -18.54 3.44 4.83
N THR A 166 -19.35 4.21 4.12
CA THR A 166 -20.72 4.52 4.57
C THR A 166 -21.74 3.55 4.00
N ASP A 167 -21.30 2.66 3.10
CA ASP A 167 -22.10 1.56 2.61
C ASP A 167 -22.27 0.49 3.70
N THR A 168 -23.42 -0.16 3.68
CA THR A 168 -23.77 -1.28 4.56
C THR A 168 -24.31 -2.46 3.76
N ASP A 169 -24.17 -2.41 2.44
CA ASP A 169 -24.49 -3.52 1.56
C ASP A 169 -23.40 -4.60 1.61
N ASN A 170 -23.65 -5.74 0.95
CA ASN A 170 -22.68 -6.83 0.74
C ASN A 170 -21.96 -7.40 1.99
N GLY A 171 -22.45 -7.09 3.19
CA GLY A 171 -21.84 -7.53 4.46
C GLY A 171 -20.86 -6.53 5.05
N ASP A 172 -20.73 -5.33 4.50
CA ASP A 172 -19.87 -4.27 5.01
C ASP A 172 -20.39 -3.77 6.38
N ASP A 173 -19.48 -3.58 7.34
CA ASP A 173 -19.75 -3.21 8.72
C ASP A 173 -18.79 -2.09 9.17
N PRO A 174 -19.19 -0.82 8.99
CA PRO A 174 -18.33 0.31 9.32
C PRO A 174 -18.09 0.50 10.82
N ASP A 175 -18.98 0.02 11.68
CA ASP A 175 -18.78 0.09 13.14
C ASP A 175 -17.65 -0.87 13.56
N THR A 176 -17.64 -2.08 13.00
CA THR A 176 -16.56 -3.06 13.22
C THR A 176 -15.24 -2.59 12.63
N GLY A 177 -15.25 -2.05 11.40
CA GLY A 177 -14.05 -1.48 10.78
C GLY A 177 -13.45 -0.33 11.59
N ARG A 178 -14.29 0.55 12.15
CA ARG A 178 -13.84 1.65 13.01
C ARG A 178 -13.23 1.13 14.30
N ALA A 179 -13.87 0.14 14.92
CA ALA A 179 -13.35 -0.50 16.12
C ALA A 179 -11.97 -1.13 15.89
N ALA A 180 -11.72 -1.71 14.70
CA ALA A 180 -10.42 -2.27 14.35
C ALA A 180 -9.31 -1.21 14.26
N VAL A 181 -9.62 0.00 13.78
CA VAL A 181 -8.66 1.12 13.71
C VAL A 181 -8.46 1.77 15.08
N GLU A 182 -9.51 1.91 15.88
CA GLU A 182 -9.48 2.55 17.21
C GLU A 182 -8.96 1.62 18.33
N ALA A 183 -8.81 0.33 18.04
CA ALA A 183 -8.33 -0.65 18.97
C ALA A 183 -6.95 -0.28 19.54
N PRO A 184 -6.69 -0.55 20.84
CA PRO A 184 -5.36 -0.40 21.39
C PRO A 184 -4.38 -1.33 20.67
N ASN A 185 -3.33 -0.73 20.10
CA ASN A 185 -2.25 -1.44 19.41
C ASN A 185 -1.49 -2.31 20.43
N GLY A 186 -1.83 -3.60 20.52
CA GLY A 186 -1.30 -4.51 21.53
C GLY A 186 0.22 -4.40 21.71
N ASN A 187 0.67 -4.17 22.95
CA ASN A 187 2.06 -4.09 23.45
C ASN A 187 3.07 -3.18 22.72
N ASN A 188 2.74 -2.65 21.55
CA ASN A 188 3.59 -1.82 20.73
C ASN A 188 3.08 -0.40 20.87
N ASN A 189 3.91 0.51 21.38
CA ASN A 189 3.59 1.90 21.73
C ASN A 189 3.14 2.79 20.54
N GLY A 190 2.79 2.20 19.40
CA GLY A 190 2.34 2.89 18.20
C GLY A 190 0.88 3.30 18.25
N ASN A 191 0.49 4.30 17.45
CA ASN A 191 -0.87 4.83 17.39
C ASN A 191 -1.35 4.97 15.94
N ASN A 192 -2.61 4.62 15.67
CA ASN A 192 -3.23 5.02 14.41
C ASN A 192 -3.63 6.50 14.50
N VAL A 193 -3.55 7.20 13.37
CA VAL A 193 -3.87 8.63 13.29
C VAL A 193 -4.82 8.85 12.12
N VAL A 194 -5.89 9.62 12.34
CA VAL A 194 -6.83 10.01 11.27
C VAL A 194 -6.72 11.52 11.11
N ALA A 195 -6.03 11.97 10.07
CA ALA A 195 -5.74 13.38 9.82
C ALA A 195 -5.20 13.58 8.41
N SER A 196 -5.32 14.81 7.89
CA SER A 196 -4.81 15.17 6.57
C SER A 196 -3.30 15.04 6.49
N ASN A 197 -2.82 14.22 5.55
CA ASN A 197 -1.42 13.87 5.40
C ASN A 197 -0.57 15.12 5.05
N THR A 198 0.74 15.01 5.26
CA THR A 198 1.71 16.04 4.87
C THR A 198 2.82 15.48 3.98
N LEU A 199 2.55 14.39 3.27
CA LEU A 199 3.53 13.75 2.38
C LEU A 199 4.12 14.77 1.40
N ASP A 200 5.44 14.69 1.19
CA ASP A 200 6.11 15.32 0.06
C ASP A 200 6.35 14.23 -0.99
N GLY A 201 5.46 14.15 -1.99
CA GLY A 201 5.41 13.00 -2.89
C GLY A 201 5.08 11.73 -2.11
N PHE A 202 6.05 10.82 -1.97
CA PHE A 202 5.90 9.61 -1.14
C PHE A 202 6.65 9.68 0.19
N ILE A 203 7.44 10.73 0.43
CA ILE A 203 8.26 10.86 1.63
C ILE A 203 7.38 11.35 2.81
N PRO A 204 7.44 10.67 3.98
CA PRO A 204 6.72 11.10 5.17
C PRO A 204 7.03 12.54 5.59
N GLY A 205 5.98 13.36 5.72
CA GLY A 205 6.07 14.75 6.12
C GLY A 205 6.02 14.97 7.63
N ALA A 206 5.72 16.20 8.05
CA ALA A 206 5.72 16.59 9.45
C ALA A 206 4.67 15.83 10.29
N LEU A 207 3.49 15.57 9.73
CA LEU A 207 2.42 14.84 10.40
C LEU A 207 2.74 13.35 10.51
N GLU A 208 3.18 12.72 9.42
CA GLU A 208 3.54 11.30 9.39
C GLU A 208 4.68 11.02 10.37
N ARG A 209 5.70 11.89 10.40
CA ARG A 209 6.81 11.82 11.38
C ARG A 209 6.37 12.02 12.83
N GLY A 210 5.18 12.57 13.06
CA GLY A 210 4.59 12.70 14.39
C GLY A 210 3.87 11.44 14.87
N VAL A 211 3.62 10.47 13.98
CA VAL A 211 3.03 9.17 14.34
C VAL A 211 4.08 8.32 15.03
N VAL A 212 3.72 7.70 16.16
CA VAL A 212 4.62 6.79 16.85
C VAL A 212 4.63 5.48 16.08
N ALA A 213 5.75 5.17 15.44
CA ALA A 213 5.94 3.96 14.66
C ALA A 213 6.05 2.70 15.55
N ALA A 214 5.65 1.56 14.99
CA ALA A 214 5.84 0.24 15.56
C ALA A 214 7.08 -0.41 14.93
N PHE A 215 7.90 -1.15 15.69
CA PHE A 215 9.07 -1.90 15.21
C PHE A 215 10.25 -1.08 14.64
N ILE A 216 10.01 0.07 14.00
CA ILE A 216 11.01 1.01 13.47
C ILE A 216 10.68 2.46 13.91
N ASN A 217 11.41 3.45 13.39
CA ASN A 217 11.33 4.86 13.82
C ASN A 217 10.48 5.77 12.91
N TYR A 218 9.83 5.25 11.86
CA TYR A 218 8.99 6.01 10.94
C TYR A 218 7.82 5.18 10.43
N ILE A 219 6.83 5.86 9.83
CA ILE A 219 5.74 5.23 9.07
C ILE A 219 5.87 5.57 7.59
N GLY A 220 5.21 4.80 6.73
CA GLY A 220 5.31 4.94 5.29
C GLY A 220 6.39 4.04 4.68
N ALA A 221 6.45 4.04 3.35
CA ALA A 221 7.37 3.19 2.58
C ALA A 221 8.82 3.69 2.55
N PHE A 222 9.07 4.94 2.95
CA PHE A 222 10.38 5.60 2.86
C PHE A 222 10.80 6.21 4.19
N ASN A 223 12.10 6.14 4.50
CA ASN A 223 12.71 6.76 5.67
C ASN A 223 12.85 8.28 5.46
N PRO A 224 12.08 9.13 6.16
CA PRO A 224 12.11 10.57 5.93
C PRO A 224 13.38 11.28 6.44
N GLU A 225 14.25 10.58 7.18
CA GLU A 225 15.53 11.15 7.65
C GLU A 225 16.70 10.88 6.69
N GLU A 226 16.59 9.82 5.88
CA GLU A 226 17.68 9.34 5.03
C GLU A 226 17.33 9.34 3.54
N GLU A 227 16.04 9.35 3.19
CA GLU A 227 15.55 9.25 1.81
C GLU A 227 14.83 10.53 1.37
N THR A 228 14.90 10.80 0.08
CA THR A 228 14.23 11.93 -0.58
C THR A 228 13.49 11.44 -1.82
N ASN A 229 12.64 12.28 -2.43
CA ASN A 229 11.97 11.93 -3.69
C ASN A 229 12.95 11.63 -4.84
N ALA A 230 14.19 12.12 -4.78
CA ALA A 230 15.20 11.90 -5.82
C ALA A 230 16.20 10.77 -5.47
N ASP A 231 16.26 10.35 -4.20
CA ASP A 231 17.26 9.39 -3.71
C ASP A 231 16.63 8.55 -2.60
N ASN A 232 16.20 7.35 -2.97
CA ASN A 232 15.53 6.38 -2.12
C ASN A 232 15.62 4.97 -2.76
N TRP A 233 15.15 3.93 -2.06
CA TRP A 233 15.24 2.55 -2.54
C TRP A 233 14.52 2.26 -3.86
N ALA A 234 13.58 3.10 -4.28
CA ALA A 234 12.82 2.98 -5.54
C ALA A 234 13.48 3.73 -6.71
N ALA A 235 14.52 4.54 -6.47
CA ALA A 235 15.22 5.28 -7.51
C ALA A 235 16.06 4.37 -8.43
N GLY A 236 16.16 4.73 -9.71
CA GLY A 236 17.05 4.08 -10.69
C GLY A 236 16.57 2.75 -11.29
N TRP A 237 15.46 2.18 -10.81
CA TRP A 237 14.89 0.96 -11.39
C TRP A 237 13.38 1.01 -11.61
N THR A 238 12.70 2.02 -11.08
CA THR A 238 11.26 2.22 -11.27
C THR A 238 10.97 3.23 -12.38
N ARG A 239 9.79 3.10 -12.99
CA ARG A 239 9.24 4.04 -13.98
C ARG A 239 8.05 4.79 -13.41
N ASP A 240 7.90 6.06 -13.78
CA ASP A 240 6.70 6.87 -13.51
C ASP A 240 6.28 6.91 -12.02
N LEU A 241 7.23 6.73 -11.10
CA LEU A 241 7.03 6.84 -9.65
C LEU A 241 7.66 8.11 -9.09
N LEU A 242 8.93 8.33 -9.44
CA LEU A 242 9.76 9.42 -8.93
C LEU A 242 10.14 10.36 -10.08
N PRO A 243 10.48 11.62 -9.79
CA PRO A 243 11.04 12.52 -10.80
C PRO A 243 12.24 11.88 -11.48
N GLU A 244 12.39 12.11 -12.78
CA GLU A 244 13.58 11.65 -13.50
C GLU A 244 14.84 12.23 -12.84
N PRO A 245 15.88 11.41 -12.61
CA PRO A 245 17.10 11.87 -12.00
C PRO A 245 17.75 12.94 -12.89
N VAL A 246 17.86 14.16 -12.36
CA VAL A 246 18.55 15.24 -13.06
C VAL A 246 20.06 15.04 -13.03
N CYS A 247 20.73 15.50 -14.09
CA CYS A 247 22.19 15.45 -14.16
C CYS A 247 22.88 16.09 -12.95
N PRO A 248 23.96 15.49 -12.41
CA PRO A 248 24.70 16.04 -11.29
C PRO A 248 25.13 17.49 -11.49
N ALA A 249 25.22 18.25 -10.40
CA ALA A 249 25.66 19.66 -10.46
C ALA A 249 27.00 19.82 -11.20
N GLY A 250 27.01 20.69 -12.22
CA GLY A 250 28.18 20.88 -13.09
C GLY A 250 28.29 19.89 -14.24
N THR A 251 27.19 19.18 -14.55
CA THR A 251 26.98 18.45 -15.81
C THR A 251 25.68 18.91 -16.47
N GLU A 252 25.57 18.69 -17.77
CA GLU A 252 24.40 18.95 -18.61
C GLU A 252 23.90 17.62 -19.18
N ASP A 253 22.60 17.55 -19.41
CA ASP A 253 21.96 16.42 -20.09
C ASP A 253 22.35 16.41 -21.57
N ALA A 254 22.88 15.27 -22.04
CA ALA A 254 23.27 15.06 -23.43
C ALA A 254 22.07 14.96 -24.40
N GLY A 255 20.84 14.90 -23.89
CA GLY A 255 19.60 14.81 -24.67
C GLY A 255 19.40 13.43 -25.29
N TYR A 256 20.06 12.41 -24.75
CA TYR A 256 19.88 11.01 -25.12
C TYR A 256 20.19 10.11 -23.92
N ASP A 257 19.48 8.98 -23.86
CA ASP A 257 19.67 7.94 -22.87
C ASP A 257 20.57 6.80 -23.41
N ILE A 258 21.20 6.07 -22.48
CA ILE A 258 21.77 4.75 -22.75
C ILE A 258 21.08 3.78 -21.79
N ASP A 259 20.37 2.80 -22.35
CA ASP A 259 19.61 1.81 -21.57
C ASP A 259 18.57 2.44 -20.62
N GLY A 260 18.04 3.63 -20.97
CA GLY A 260 17.09 4.38 -20.14
C GLY A 260 17.72 5.20 -19.01
N GLU A 261 19.05 5.29 -18.94
CA GLU A 261 19.76 6.24 -18.07
C GLU A 261 20.18 7.48 -18.85
N ASP A 262 19.83 8.67 -18.35
CA ASP A 262 20.24 9.94 -18.93
C ASP A 262 21.76 10.10 -18.92
N VAL A 263 22.32 10.44 -20.08
CA VAL A 263 23.76 10.65 -20.21
C VAL A 263 24.11 12.09 -19.87
N CYS A 264 24.82 12.27 -18.75
CA CYS A 264 25.28 13.57 -18.31
C CYS A 264 26.71 13.85 -18.76
N TYR A 265 26.99 15.04 -19.29
CA TYR A 265 28.34 15.46 -19.70
C TYR A 265 28.74 16.77 -19.04
N ARG A 266 30.05 16.99 -18.84
CA ARG A 266 30.57 18.28 -18.36
C ARG A 266 31.06 19.09 -19.56
N GLN A 267 30.56 20.30 -19.76
CA GLN A 267 31.18 21.24 -20.70
C GLN A 267 32.62 21.52 -20.22
N GLN A 268 33.61 21.31 -21.09
CA GLN A 268 35.00 21.68 -20.85
C GLN A 268 35.22 23.18 -21.08
#